data_AF-A0A2V7UQA0-F1
#
_entry.id   AF-A0A2V7UQA0-F1
#
_cell.length_a   1.000
_cell.length_b   1.000
_cell.length_c   1.000
_cell.angle_alpha   90.00
_cell.angle_beta   90.00
_cell.angle_gamma   90.00
#
_symmetry.space_group_name_H-M   'P 1'
#
loop_
_entity.id
_entity.type
_entity.pdbx_description
1 polymer ?
#
loop_
_entity_poly.entity_id
_entity_poly.type
_entity_poly.pdbx_seq_one_letter_code
_entity_poly.pdbx_strand_id
1 'polypeptide(L)' 'IGAGRKLYAMHCARCHGEDGAGWVGAPSLVSDQVQRASPGALFWFLTNGDLRRGMPAWSRLAEPRRWQLVTFVRSLEEAH' A
#
# COMPACT_ATOMS: atom_id res chain seq x y z
N ILE A 1 -10.47 -8.61 0.70
CA ILE A 1 -10.29 -7.35 1.46
C ILE A 1 -9.89 -7.58 2.93
N GLY A 2 -10.62 -8.37 3.74
CA GLY A 2 -10.36 -8.50 5.18
C GLY A 2 -8.94 -8.90 5.62
N ALA A 3 -8.29 -9.84 4.91
CA ALA A 3 -6.90 -10.22 5.20
C ALA A 3 -5.89 -9.09 4.86
N GLY A 4 -6.11 -8.38 3.75
CA GLY A 4 -5.30 -7.23 3.34
C GLY A 4 -5.42 -6.05 4.30
N ARG A 5 -6.64 -5.79 4.82
CA ARG A 5 -6.88 -4.76 5.84
C ARG A 5 -6.05 -4.98 7.11
N LYS A 6 -6.01 -6.22 7.62
CA LYS A 6 -5.22 -6.56 8.81
C LYS A 6 -3.72 -6.36 8.57
N LEU A 7 -3.21 -6.84 7.42
CA LEU A 7 -1.82 -6.63 7.03
C LEU A 7 -1.48 -5.15 6.91
N TYR A 8 -2.35 -4.36 6.29
CA TYR A 8 -2.18 -2.93 6.13
C TYR A 8 -2.13 -2.21 7.49
N ALA A 9 -3.06 -2.51 8.40
CA ALA A 9 -3.08 -1.93 9.73
C ALA A 9 -1.78 -2.20 10.52
N MET A 10 -1.23 -3.42 10.40
CA MET A 10 0.01 -3.80 11.10
C MET A 10 1.28 -3.18 10.52
N HIS A 11 1.30 -2.90 9.21
CA HIS A 11 2.56 -2.68 8.49
C HIS A 11 2.62 -1.37 7.70
N CYS A 12 1.48 -0.82 7.30
CA CYS A 12 1.38 0.28 6.34
C CYS A 12 0.73 1.53 6.96
N ALA A 13 -0.32 1.34 7.79
CA ALA A 13 -1.13 2.42 8.34
C ALA A 13 -0.33 3.44 9.16
N ARG A 14 0.74 3.01 9.84
CA ARG A 14 1.64 3.92 10.60
C ARG A 14 2.24 5.02 9.72
N CYS A 15 2.50 4.73 8.45
CA CYS A 15 3.04 5.72 7.51
C CYS A 15 1.95 6.29 6.61
N HIS A 16 1.03 5.48 6.11
CA HIS A 16 0.06 5.93 5.10
C HIS A 16 -1.30 6.35 5.67
N GLY A 17 -1.49 6.32 6.99
CA GLY A 17 -2.80 6.53 7.62
C GLY A 17 -3.70 5.31 7.51
N GLU A 18 -4.70 5.21 8.38
CA GLU A 18 -5.66 4.09 8.37
C GLU A 18 -6.57 4.11 7.13
N ASP A 19 -6.85 5.29 6.62
CA ASP A 19 -7.61 5.58 5.41
C ASP A 19 -6.74 5.63 4.14
N GLY A 20 -5.42 5.64 4.28
CA GLY A 20 -4.50 5.80 3.15
C GLY A 20 -4.31 7.25 2.70
N ALA A 21 -4.78 8.24 3.46
CA ALA A 21 -4.62 9.65 3.12
C ALA A 21 -3.15 10.11 3.12
N GLY A 22 -2.27 9.39 3.84
CA GLY A 22 -0.88 9.80 4.04
C GLY A 22 -0.76 11.03 4.95
N TRP A 23 0.46 11.51 5.13
CA TRP A 23 0.77 12.73 5.89
C TRP A 23 2.11 13.31 5.41
N VAL A 24 2.57 14.41 6.00
CA VAL A 24 3.84 15.06 5.61
C VAL A 24 5.01 14.07 5.78
N GLY A 25 5.53 13.56 4.64
CA GLY A 25 6.60 12.57 4.61
C GLY A 25 6.19 11.16 4.16
N ALA A 26 4.89 10.89 4.00
CA ALA A 26 4.38 9.63 3.46
C ALA A 26 3.28 9.89 2.42
N PRO A 27 3.39 9.34 1.19
CA PRO A 27 2.47 9.66 0.12
C PRO A 27 1.07 9.09 0.39
N SER A 28 0.07 9.83 -0.11
CA SER A 28 -1.32 9.40 -0.12
C SER A 28 -1.50 8.21 -1.07
N LEU A 29 -2.02 7.11 -0.53
CA LEU A 29 -2.37 5.92 -1.30
C LEU A 29 -3.73 6.05 -1.99
N VAL A 30 -4.59 6.97 -1.54
CA VAL A 30 -5.83 7.34 -2.24
C VAL A 30 -5.61 8.40 -3.33
N SER A 31 -4.35 8.82 -3.55
CA SER A 31 -4.05 9.73 -4.65
C SER A 31 -4.34 9.10 -6.00
N ASP A 32 -4.84 9.95 -6.90
CA ASP A 32 -5.01 9.72 -8.32
C ASP A 32 -3.87 8.94 -9.00
N GLN A 33 -2.62 9.26 -8.67
CA GLN A 33 -1.45 8.58 -9.22
C GLN A 33 -1.36 7.12 -8.77
N VAL A 34 -1.61 6.86 -7.48
CA VAL A 34 -1.56 5.51 -6.90
C VAL A 34 -2.76 4.68 -7.33
N GLN A 35 -3.95 5.29 -7.37
CA GLN A 35 -5.19 4.61 -7.79
C GLN A 35 -5.24 4.35 -9.30
N ARG A 36 -4.60 5.18 -10.15
CA ARG A 36 -4.47 4.88 -11.58
C ARG A 36 -3.32 3.96 -11.98
N ALA A 37 -2.39 3.65 -11.06
CA ALA A 37 -1.32 2.70 -11.35
C ALA A 37 -1.88 1.32 -11.76
N SER A 38 -1.11 0.48 -12.45
CA SER A 38 -1.56 -0.90 -12.68
C SER A 38 -1.38 -1.73 -11.39
N PRO A 39 -2.18 -2.79 -11.17
CA PRO A 39 -1.97 -3.70 -10.04
C PRO A 39 -0.57 -4.30 -10.01
N GLY A 40 0.01 -4.59 -11.18
CA GLY A 40 1.39 -5.07 -11.32
C GLY A 40 2.43 -4.02 -10.91
N ALA A 41 2.21 -2.75 -11.25
CA ALA A 41 3.09 -1.66 -10.82
C ALA A 41 3.05 -1.47 -9.30
N LEU A 42 1.86 -1.51 -8.70
CA LEU A 42 1.72 -1.48 -7.24
C LEU A 42 2.39 -2.68 -6.57
N PHE A 43 2.19 -3.88 -7.11
CA PHE A 43 2.82 -5.09 -6.59
C PHE A 43 4.35 -5.00 -6.67
N TRP A 44 4.88 -4.54 -7.80
CA TRP A 44 6.32 -4.35 -7.98
C TRP A 44 6.87 -3.31 -7.01
N PHE A 45 6.19 -2.17 -6.85
CA PHE A 45 6.62 -1.11 -5.94
C PHE A 45 6.55 -1.56 -4.48
N LEU A 46 5.48 -2.24 -4.07
CA LEU A 46 5.36 -2.85 -2.74
C LEU A 46 6.50 -3.85 -2.48
N THR A 47 6.86 -4.64 -3.49
CA THR A 47 7.91 -5.65 -3.39
C THR A 47 9.28 -5.03 -3.17
N ASN A 48 9.63 -4.02 -3.94
CA ASN A 48 10.97 -3.42 -3.95
C ASN A 48 11.12 -2.28 -2.93
N GLY A 49 10.03 -1.59 -2.62
CA GLY A 49 10.04 -0.38 -1.79
C GLY A 49 10.87 0.74 -2.39
N ASP A 50 11.07 1.78 -1.59
CA ASP A 50 12.00 2.88 -1.87
C ASP A 50 12.65 3.30 -0.55
N LEU A 51 13.77 2.65 -0.20
CA LEU A 51 14.50 2.93 1.03
C LEU A 51 15.06 4.35 1.07
N ARG A 52 15.30 4.98 -0.09
CA ARG A 52 15.77 6.38 -0.13
C ARG A 52 14.68 7.34 0.33
N ARG A 53 13.41 6.96 0.14
CA ARG A 53 12.22 7.70 0.59
C ARG A 53 11.55 7.09 1.83
N GLY A 54 12.22 6.15 2.51
CA GLY A 54 11.75 5.56 3.76
C GLY A 54 10.68 4.45 3.61
N MET A 55 10.31 4.05 2.39
CA MET A 55 9.39 2.93 2.18
C MET A 55 10.15 1.60 2.14
N PRO A 56 9.92 0.67 3.07
CA PRO A 56 10.63 -0.61 3.09
C PRO A 56 10.19 -1.52 1.93
N ALA A 57 11.11 -2.38 1.50
CA ALA A 57 10.79 -3.51 0.61
C ALA A 57 9.96 -4.56 1.37
N TRP A 58 8.93 -5.10 0.72
CA TRP A 58 8.09 -6.18 1.27
C TRP A 58 8.29 -7.51 0.56
N SER A 59 9.41 -7.70 -0.16
CA SER A 59 9.80 -8.95 -0.83
C SER A 59 9.82 -10.18 0.10
N ARG A 60 10.05 -9.96 1.40
CA ARG A 60 9.98 -10.98 2.47
C ARG A 60 8.56 -11.46 2.80
N LEU A 61 7.52 -10.73 2.40
CA LEU A 61 6.14 -11.22 2.46
C LEU A 61 5.88 -12.18 1.29
N ALA A 62 5.28 -13.32 1.59
CA ALA A 62 4.80 -14.26 0.58
C ALA A 62 3.92 -13.53 -0.45
N GLU A 63 4.06 -13.90 -1.72
CA GLU A 63 3.38 -13.25 -2.83
C GLU A 63 1.85 -13.10 -2.63
N PRO A 64 1.10 -14.10 -2.15
CA PRO A 64 -0.34 -13.94 -1.90
C PRO A 64 -0.66 -12.82 -0.91
N ARG A 65 0.20 -12.58 0.10
CA ARG A 65 0.01 -11.50 1.08
C ARG A 65 0.28 -10.12 0.47
N ARG A 66 1.24 -10.03 -0.45
CA ARG A 66 1.50 -8.79 -1.21
C ARG A 66 0.31 -8.44 -2.10
N TRP A 67 -0.27 -9.42 -2.78
CA TRP A 67 -1.50 -9.21 -3.56
C TRP A 67 -2.68 -8.78 -2.70
N GLN A 68 -2.86 -9.37 -1.51
CA GLN A 68 -3.89 -8.94 -0.56
C GLN A 68 -3.74 -7.47 -0.15
N LEU A 69 -2.51 -6.99 0.03
CA LEU A 69 -2.22 -5.57 0.29
C LEU A 69 -2.59 -4.70 -0.92
N VAL A 70 -2.20 -5.10 -2.14
CA VAL A 70 -2.56 -4.36 -3.37
C VAL A 70 -4.08 -4.25 -3.52
N THR A 71 -4.82 -5.36 -3.33
CA THR A 71 -6.29 -5.36 -3.35
C THR A 71 -6.88 -4.43 -2.30
N PHE A 72 -6.30 -4.39 -1.09
CA PHE A 72 -6.78 -3.50 -0.04
C PHE A 72 -6.51 -2.03 -0.36
N VAL A 73 -5.31 -1.69 -0.83
CA VAL A 73 -4.95 -0.32 -1.24
C VAL A 73 -5.89 0.20 -2.33
N ARG A 74 -6.33 -0.67 -3.24
CA ARG A 74 -7.32 -0.32 -4.27
C ARG A 74 -8.70 -0.03 -3.69
N SER A 75 -9.15 -0.84 -2.74
CA SER A 75 -10.43 -0.60 -2.08
C SER A 75 -10.48 0.67 -1.21
N LEU A 76 -9.36 1.37 -1.01
CA LEU A 76 -9.35 2.64 -0.28
C LEU A 76 -9.97 3.79 -1.09
N GLU A 77 -9.93 3.75 -2.43
CA GLU A 77 -10.60 4.75 -3.27
C GLU A 77 -12.13 4.71 -3.08
N GLU A 78 -12.72 3.52 -3.03
CA GLU A 78 -14.16 3.33 -2.87
C GLU A 78 -14.70 3.79 -1.51
N ALA A 79 -13.82 4.05 -0.53
CA ALA A 79 -14.17 4.50 0.81
C ALA A 79 -14.20 6.04 0.95
N HIS A 80 -13.85 6.78 -0.12
CA HIS A 80 -13.82 8.24 -0.20
C HIS A 80 -14.77 8.75 -1.28
#